data_AF-A0A2M9J2U2-F1
#
_entry.id   AF-A0A2M9J2U2-F1
#
_cell.length_a   1.000
_cell.length_b   1.000
_cell.length_c   1.000
_cell.angle_alpha   90.00
_cell.angle_beta   90.00
_cell.angle_gamma   90.00
#
_symmetry.space_group_name_H-M   'P 1'
#
loop_
_entity.id
_entity.type
_entity.pdbx_description
1 polymer ?
#
loop_
_entity_poly.entity_id
_entity_poly.type
_entity_poly.pdbx_seq_one_letter_code
_entity_poly.pdbx_strand_id
1 'polypeptide(L)'
;MPAPKTTAARRRAEDYETWLAEVWPIFLEVASTGRTFTCYEVAKNRDLADPPDPAHHWGRLMTLLKDEGYVRTAGWTCSDRPTAHHSGVRTWRGTTAARAGRAAA
;
A
#
# COMPACT_ATOMS: atom_id res chain seq x y z
N MET A 1 21.18 -15.87 -14.73
CA MET A 1 20.82 -15.72 -13.30
C MET A 1 20.83 -14.23 -12.96
N PRO A 2 19.72 -13.49 -12.87
CA PRO A 2 19.79 -12.11 -12.39
C PRO A 2 19.79 -12.08 -10.85
N ALA A 3 20.68 -11.26 -10.31
CA ALA A 3 21.01 -11.11 -8.90
C ALA A 3 19.84 -10.63 -8.02
N PRO A 4 19.80 -10.98 -6.72
CA PRO A 4 18.82 -10.44 -5.79
C PRO A 4 19.08 -8.93 -5.61
N LYS A 5 18.14 -8.11 -6.07
CA LYS A 5 18.13 -6.68 -5.76
C LYS A 5 17.68 -6.53 -4.31
N THR A 6 18.64 -6.49 -3.39
CA THR A 6 18.44 -6.05 -2.01
C THR A 6 17.63 -4.77 -2.06
N THR A 7 16.38 -4.82 -1.57
CA THR A 7 15.58 -3.61 -1.41
C THR A 7 16.34 -2.78 -0.39
N ALA A 8 16.96 -1.68 -0.83
CA ALA A 8 17.61 -0.74 0.08
C ALA A 8 16.65 -0.43 1.22
N ALA A 9 17.14 -0.44 2.46
CA ALA A 9 16.31 -0.15 3.63
C ALA A 9 15.64 1.21 3.40
N ARG A 10 14.31 1.21 3.19
CA ARG A 10 13.55 2.46 3.05
C ARG A 10 13.74 3.27 4.33
N ARG A 11 13.77 4.59 4.18
CA ARG A 11 13.79 5.50 5.32
C ARG A 11 12.63 5.14 6.24
N ARG A 12 12.89 5.04 7.55
CA ARG A 12 11.84 4.77 8.54
C ARG A 12 11.35 6.10 9.08
N ALA A 13 10.04 6.28 9.11
CA ALA A 13 9.43 7.41 9.81
C ALA A 13 9.56 7.23 11.33
N GLU A 14 9.71 8.33 12.04
CA GLU A 14 9.83 8.34 13.51
C GLU A 14 8.46 8.19 14.19
N ASP A 15 7.41 8.66 13.54
CA ASP A 15 6.06 8.73 14.08
C ASP A 15 5.01 8.18 13.08
N TYR A 16 3.95 7.57 13.63
CA TYR A 16 2.89 6.96 12.83
C TYR A 16 1.99 8.01 12.16
N GLU A 17 1.64 9.10 12.86
CA GLU A 17 0.76 10.12 12.31
C GLU A 17 1.45 10.89 11.18
N THR A 18 2.73 11.20 11.36
CA THR A 18 3.56 11.84 10.34
C THR A 18 3.69 10.95 9.10
N TRP A 19 3.98 9.67 9.30
CA TRP A 19 4.00 8.68 8.23
C TRP A 19 2.65 8.57 7.52
N LEU A 20 1.56 8.52 8.29
CA LEU A 20 0.21 8.39 7.77
C LEU A 20 -0.13 9.61 6.89
N ALA A 21 0.15 10.83 7.36
CA ALA A 21 -0.09 12.05 6.61
C ALA A 21 0.69 12.11 5.28
N GLU A 22 1.90 11.52 5.23
CA GLU A 22 2.70 11.42 4.02
C GLU A 22 2.15 10.37 3.03
N VAL A 23 1.86 9.16 3.50
CA VAL A 23 1.46 8.05 2.61
C VAL A 23 -0.01 8.11 2.21
N TRP A 24 -0.89 8.63 3.07
CA TRP A 24 -2.33 8.66 2.85
C TRP A 24 -2.75 9.28 1.50
N PRO A 25 -2.35 10.52 1.16
CA PRO A 25 -2.73 11.13 -0.12
C PRO A 25 -2.21 10.34 -1.33
N ILE A 26 -1.07 9.66 -1.20
CA ILE A 26 -0.47 8.86 -2.28
C ILE A 26 -1.31 7.61 -2.53
N PHE A 27 -1.77 6.94 -1.48
CA PHE A 27 -2.69 5.81 -1.62
C PHE A 27 -4.05 6.23 -2.15
N LEU A 28 -4.55 7.43 -1.81
CA LEU A 28 -5.75 7.99 -2.43
C LEU A 28 -5.55 8.25 -3.92
N GLU A 29 -4.41 8.81 -4.33
CA GLU A 29 -4.08 9.03 -5.73
C GLU A 29 -4.10 7.70 -6.50
N VAL A 30 -3.42 6.67 -5.97
CA VAL A 30 -3.41 5.33 -6.57
C VAL A 30 -4.82 4.73 -6.61
N ALA A 31 -5.60 4.86 -5.53
CA ALA A 31 -6.97 4.39 -5.47
C ALA A 31 -7.87 5.12 -6.49
N SER A 32 -7.66 6.42 -6.72
CA SER A 32 -8.39 7.17 -7.74
C SER A 32 -8.12 6.64 -9.16
N THR A 33 -6.99 5.95 -9.39
CA THR A 33 -6.76 5.29 -10.69
C THR A 33 -7.66 4.09 -10.94
N GLY A 34 -8.32 3.54 -9.90
CA GLY A 34 -9.19 2.36 -9.96
C GLY A 34 -8.49 1.06 -10.37
N ARG A 35 -7.16 1.07 -10.43
CA ARG A 35 -6.32 -0.10 -10.70
C ARG A 35 -6.20 -0.97 -9.46
N THR A 36 -5.84 -2.23 -9.68
CA THR A 36 -5.43 -3.14 -8.61
C THR A 36 -3.96 -2.86 -8.28
N PHE A 37 -3.63 -2.81 -7.00
CA PHE A 37 -2.27 -2.54 -6.50
C PHE A 37 -2.01 -3.29 -5.19
N THR A 38 -0.73 -3.45 -4.86
CA THR A 38 -0.27 -3.91 -3.54
C THR A 38 0.43 -2.77 -2.80
N CYS A 39 0.43 -2.80 -1.47
CA CYS A 39 1.16 -1.80 -0.66
C CYS A 39 2.64 -1.77 -1.02
N TYR A 40 3.22 -2.93 -1.34
CA TYR A 40 4.63 -3.04 -1.69
C TYR A 40 4.95 -2.32 -3.02
N GLU A 41 4.11 -2.48 -4.05
CA GLU A 41 4.29 -1.78 -5.33
C GLU A 41 4.17 -0.26 -5.16
N VAL A 42 3.17 0.20 -4.41
CA VAL A 42 2.99 1.64 -4.16
C VAL A 42 4.19 2.21 -3.40
N ALA A 43 4.59 1.57 -2.30
CA ALA A 43 5.74 2.00 -1.52
C ALA A 43 7.04 1.99 -2.34
N LYS A 44 7.24 0.98 -3.19
CA LYS A 44 8.42 0.88 -4.05
C LYS A 44 8.42 1.93 -5.18
N ASN A 45 7.30 2.11 -5.86
CA ASN A 45 7.20 3.01 -7.01
C ASN A 45 7.24 4.49 -6.61
N ARG A 46 6.84 4.81 -5.38
CA ARG A 46 6.82 6.17 -4.84
C ARG A 46 7.92 6.45 -3.80
N ASP A 47 8.85 5.50 -3.62
CA ASP A 47 9.95 5.57 -2.65
C ASP A 47 9.50 5.99 -1.23
N LEU A 48 8.39 5.40 -0.77
CA LEU A 48 7.77 5.79 0.50
C LEU A 48 8.60 5.31 1.69
N ALA A 49 8.59 6.11 2.76
CA ALA A 49 9.13 5.69 4.04
C ALA A 49 8.37 4.47 4.59
N ASP A 50 9.10 3.57 5.23
CA ASP A 50 8.49 2.52 6.04
C ASP A 50 7.97 3.15 7.35
N PRO A 51 6.81 2.68 7.86
CA PRO A 51 6.30 3.13 9.15
C PRO A 51 7.22 2.67 10.29
N PRO A 52 7.02 3.20 11.52
CA PRO A 52 7.72 2.73 12.72
C PRO A 52 7.62 1.21 12.93
N ASP A 53 6.45 0.63 12.64
CA ASP A 53 6.20 -0.82 12.64
C ASP A 53 5.69 -1.31 11.27
N PRO A 54 6.58 -1.73 10.36
CA PRO A 54 6.21 -2.19 9.03
C PRO A 54 5.49 -3.54 9.00
N ALA A 55 5.51 -4.33 10.08
CA ALA A 55 4.78 -5.60 10.10
C ALA A 55 3.26 -5.38 10.27
N HIS A 56 2.87 -4.32 10.99
CA HIS A 56 1.48 -4.09 11.37
C HIS A 56 0.86 -2.83 10.72
N HIS A 57 1.61 -1.74 10.57
CA HIS A 57 1.06 -0.44 10.14
C HIS A 57 0.61 -0.41 8.69
N TRP A 58 1.27 -1.16 7.79
CA TRP A 58 0.82 -1.28 6.40
C TRP A 58 -0.57 -1.95 6.29
N GLY A 59 -0.81 -2.98 7.10
CA GLY A 59 -2.12 -3.63 7.19
C GLY A 59 -3.18 -2.70 7.76
N ARG A 60 -2.83 -1.96 8.82
CA ARG A 60 -3.71 -0.96 9.45
C ARG A 60 -4.13 0.14 8.48
N LEU A 61 -3.19 0.70 7.71
CA LEU A 61 -3.46 1.71 6.68
C LEU A 61 -4.50 1.21 5.67
N MET A 62 -4.36 -0.03 5.19
CA MET A 62 -5.31 -0.58 4.22
C MET A 62 -6.70 -0.82 4.82
N THR A 63 -6.77 -1.23 6.09
CA THR A 63 -8.05 -1.34 6.80
C THR A 63 -8.72 0.02 6.89
N LEU A 64 -8.00 1.08 7.27
CA LEU A 64 -8.56 2.44 7.33
C LEU A 64 -9.09 2.91 5.97
N LEU A 65 -8.30 2.77 4.91
CA LEU A 65 -8.75 3.15 3.56
C LEU A 65 -9.93 2.33 3.06
N LYS A 66 -10.07 1.08 3.53
CA LYS A 66 -11.21 0.23 3.21
C LYS A 66 -12.45 0.66 3.98
N ASP A 67 -12.30 0.96 5.26
CA ASP A 67 -13.40 1.40 6.13
C ASP A 67 -13.95 2.76 5.68
N GLU A 68 -13.07 3.67 5.24
CA GLU A 68 -13.43 4.94 4.57
C GLU A 68 -14.01 4.75 3.14
N GLY A 69 -13.98 3.53 2.62
CA GLY A 69 -14.52 3.18 1.30
C GLY A 69 -13.66 3.58 0.11
N TYR A 70 -12.42 4.05 0.31
CA TYR A 70 -11.50 4.42 -0.78
C TYR A 70 -10.95 3.22 -1.55
N VAL A 71 -10.76 2.09 -0.87
CA VAL A 71 -10.26 0.85 -1.48
C VAL A 71 -11.15 -0.33 -1.13
N ARG A 72 -11.16 -1.34 -1.99
CA ARG A 72 -11.76 -2.65 -1.70
C ARG A 72 -10.75 -3.75 -1.91
N THR A 73 -10.93 -4.86 -1.22
CA THR A 73 -10.15 -6.08 -1.45
C THR A 73 -10.46 -6.61 -2.84
N ALA A 74 -9.44 -6.67 -3.70
CA ALA A 74 -9.59 -7.16 -5.07
C ALA A 74 -9.38 -8.68 -5.17
N GLY A 75 -8.61 -9.24 -4.24
CA GLY A 75 -8.28 -10.66 -4.19
C GLY A 75 -6.90 -10.88 -3.60
N TRP A 76 -6.28 -11.99 -3.98
CA TRP A 76 -4.92 -12.35 -3.60
C TRP A 76 -4.11 -12.56 -4.86
N THR A 77 -2.89 -12.01 -4.90
CA THR A 77 -1.93 -12.30 -5.98
C THR A 77 -0.73 -13.01 -5.39
N CYS A 78 -0.03 -13.78 -6.22
CA CYS A 78 1.29 -14.28 -5.87
C CYS A 78 2.24 -13.09 -5.78
N SER A 79 2.99 -13.00 -4.69
CA SER A 79 3.98 -11.96 -4.50
C SER A 79 5.13 -12.12 -5.50
N ASP A 80 5.45 -11.08 -6.27
CA ASP A 80 6.66 -11.02 -7.10
C ASP A 80 7.95 -10.83 -6.26
N ARG A 81 7.88 -11.01 -4.93
CA ARG A 81 9.08 -10.94 -4.08
C ARG A 81 9.98 -12.16 -4.33
N PRO A 82 11.28 -11.94 -4.62
CA PRO A 82 12.25 -13.01 -4.88
C PRO A 82 12.39 -14.07 -3.77
N THR A 83 12.04 -13.73 -2.53
CA THR A 83 12.14 -14.62 -1.35
C THR A 83 10.81 -15.26 -0.95
N ALA A 84 9.71 -14.93 -1.62
CA ALA A 84 8.37 -15.33 -1.21
C ALA A 84 7.44 -15.50 -2.42
N HIS A 85 7.94 -16.12 -3.50
CA HIS A 85 7.22 -16.39 -4.76
C HIS A 85 5.89 -17.14 -4.58
N HIS A 86 5.58 -17.64 -3.38
CA HIS A 86 4.33 -18.33 -3.04
C HIS A 86 3.55 -17.69 -1.88
N SER A 87 3.99 -16.55 -1.34
CA SER A 87 3.22 -15.84 -0.32
C SER A 87 2.13 -15.04 -1.01
N GLY A 88 0.87 -15.46 -0.81
CA GLY A 88 -0.29 -14.71 -1.28
C GLY A 88 -0.30 -13.34 -0.62
N VAL A 89 -0.08 -12.28 -1.40
CA VAL A 89 -0.23 -10.90 -0.93
C VAL A 89 -1.62 -10.41 -1.30
N ARG A 90 -2.27 -9.77 -0.33
CA ARG A 90 -3.59 -9.20 -0.52
C ARG A 90 -3.49 -8.02 -1.49
N THR A 91 -4.36 -8.01 -2.49
CA THR A 91 -4.46 -6.94 -3.48
C THR A 91 -5.64 -6.03 -3.17
N TRP A 92 -5.46 -4.75 -3.46
CA TRP A 92 -6.42 -3.71 -3.22
C TRP A 92 -6.77 -3.04 -4.54
N ARG A 93 -8.03 -2.66 -4.72
CA ARG A 93 -8.48 -1.91 -5.88
C ARG A 93 -9.19 -0.66 -5.40
N GLY A 94 -8.81 0.48 -5.97
CA GLY A 94 -9.48 1.73 -5.68
C GLY A 94 -10.93 1.75 -6.15
N THR A 95 -11.78 2.46 -5.41
CA THR A 95 -13.22 2.56 -5.66
C THR A 95 -13.59 3.85 -6.39
N THR A 96 -14.83 3.95 -6.84
CA THR A 96 -15.38 5.20 -7.40
C THR A 96 -15.46 6.31 -6.35
N ALA A 97 -15.57 5.97 -5.06
CA ALA A 97 -15.55 6.93 -3.95
C ALA A 97 -14.18 7.64 -3.85
N ALA A 98 -13.08 6.89 -3.98
CA ALA A 98 -11.73 7.46 -4.09
C ALA A 98 -11.55 8.37 -5.31
N ARG A 99 -12.20 8.06 -6.44
CA ARG A 99 -12.20 8.93 -7.63
C ARG A 99 -12.95 10.23 -7.42
N ALA A 100 -14.03 10.20 -6.68
CA ALA A 100 -14.86 11.37 -6.41
C ALA A 100 -14.29 12.25 -5.28
N GLY A 101 -13.23 11.82 -4.59
CA GLY A 101 -12.72 12.47 -3.38
C GLY A 101 -13.74 12.46 -2.22
N ARG A 102 -14.76 11.59 -2.30
CA ARG A 102 -15.78 11.45 -1.27
C ARG A 102 -15.48 10.17 -0.51
N ALA A 103 -15.15 10.29 0.79
CA ALA A 103 -15.22 9.13 1.69
C ALA A 103 -16.63 8.54 1.59
N ALA A 104 -16.75 7.21 1.63
CA ALA A 104 -18.05 6.58 1.64
C ALA A 104 -18.73 6.88 2.98
N ALA A 105 -19.68 7.81 2.97
CA ALA A 105 -20.56 8.12 4.10
C ALA A 105 -21.51 6.97 4.41
#